data_AF-A0A3L9YEM5-F1
#
_entry.id   AF-A0A3L9YEM5-F1
#
_cell.length_a   1.000
_cell.length_b   1.000
_cell.length_c   1.000
_cell.angle_alpha   90.00
_cell.angle_beta   90.00
_cell.angle_gamma   90.00
#
_symmetry.space_group_name_H-M   'P 1'
#
loop_
_entity.id
_entity.type
_entity.pdbx_description
1 polymer ?
#
loop_
_entity_poly.entity_id
_entity_poly.type
_entity_poly.pdbx_seq_one_letter_code
_entity_poly.pdbx_strand_id
1 'polypeptide(L)'
;MSTKPIYARAVAEALLKHLQACKLPVYWVTEKGRQWPYAPSTRWPEQPSLDFHIRNDSDGFVVRVIQNNDFNPLAGEILLAVKFEASLIHAGACIEALAKFFRDLDVSTL
;
A
#
# COMPACT_ATOMS: atom_id res chain seq x y z
N MET A 1 -13.95 14.27 -19.23
CA MET A 1 -13.06 13.14 -18.91
C MET A 1 -13.90 12.09 -18.21
N SER A 2 -13.92 10.86 -18.71
CA SER A 2 -14.70 9.77 -18.09
C SER A 2 -13.99 9.35 -16.81
N THR A 3 -14.36 9.94 -15.68
CA THR A 3 -13.77 9.67 -14.35
C THR A 3 -14.36 8.38 -13.81
N LYS A 4 -13.95 7.23 -14.36
CA LYS A 4 -14.26 5.96 -13.73
C LYS A 4 -13.64 5.95 -12.33
N PRO A 5 -14.37 5.56 -11.28
CA PRO A 5 -13.81 5.47 -9.96
C PRO A 5 -12.67 4.44 -9.96
N ILE A 6 -11.51 4.85 -9.45
CA ILE A 6 -10.37 3.98 -9.22
C ILE A 6 -10.53 3.35 -7.84
N TYR A 7 -10.22 2.06 -7.76
CA TYR A 7 -10.29 1.32 -6.51
C TYR A 7 -8.87 0.99 -6.04
N ALA A 8 -8.68 0.93 -4.73
CA ALA A 8 -7.42 0.55 -4.10
C ALA A 8 -6.89 -0.80 -4.61
N ARG A 9 -7.78 -1.71 -5.03
CA ARG A 9 -7.43 -2.92 -5.75
C ARG A 9 -6.60 -2.71 -7.01
N ALA A 10 -6.93 -1.75 -7.88
CA ALA A 10 -6.16 -1.50 -9.10
C ALA A 10 -4.75 -1.00 -8.76
N VAL A 11 -4.65 -0.12 -7.75
CA VAL A 11 -3.38 0.38 -7.22
C VAL A 11 -2.55 -0.74 -6.60
N ALA A 12 -3.18 -1.63 -5.85
CA ALA A 12 -2.56 -2.82 -5.28
C ALA A 12 -1.99 -3.74 -6.36
N GLU A 13 -2.77 -4.05 -7.39
CA GLU A 13 -2.32 -4.89 -8.51
C GLU A 13 -1.13 -4.26 -9.26
N ALA A 14 -1.14 -2.94 -9.46
CA ALA A 14 -0.02 -2.21 -10.04
C ALA A 14 1.24 -2.22 -9.13
N LEU A 15 1.06 -2.02 -7.82
CA LEU A 15 2.16 -2.09 -6.85
C LEU A 15 2.79 -3.48 -6.82
N LEU A 16 1.99 -4.56 -6.84
CA LEU A 16 2.53 -5.93 -6.88
C LEU A 16 3.43 -6.14 -8.10
N LYS A 17 3.00 -5.69 -9.29
CA LYS A 17 3.82 -5.78 -10.50
C LYS A 17 5.14 -5.00 -10.35
N HIS A 18 5.10 -3.83 -9.71
CA HIS A 18 6.30 -3.05 -9.43
C HIS A 18 7.25 -3.77 -8.44
N LEU A 19 6.68 -4.39 -7.40
CA LEU A 19 7.45 -5.09 -6.36
C LEU A 19 7.92 -6.49 -6.78
N GLN A 20 7.42 -7.09 -7.87
CA GLN A 20 7.93 -8.37 -8.38
C GLN A 20 9.45 -8.36 -8.61
N ALA A 21 10.02 -7.20 -8.96
CA ALA A 21 11.46 -7.03 -9.11
C ALA A 21 12.25 -7.29 -7.81
N CYS A 22 11.59 -7.14 -6.65
CA CYS A 22 12.22 -7.28 -5.33
C CYS A 22 12.35 -8.74 -4.85
N LYS A 23 11.71 -9.71 -5.53
CA LYS A 23 11.76 -11.15 -5.20
C LYS A 23 11.40 -11.51 -3.74
N LEU A 24 10.72 -10.64 -3.01
CA LEU A 24 10.22 -10.94 -1.66
C LEU A 24 8.75 -11.39 -1.71
N PRO A 25 8.37 -12.39 -0.90
CA PRO A 25 6.96 -12.72 -0.70
C PRO A 25 6.21 -11.54 -0.08
N VAL A 26 5.15 -11.10 -0.75
CA VAL A 26 4.28 -10.02 -0.29
C VAL A 26 2.82 -10.45 -0.32
N TYR A 27 2.08 -10.10 0.72
CA TYR A 27 0.66 -10.45 0.86
C TYR A 27 -0.14 -9.23 1.28
N TRP A 28 -1.36 -9.13 0.78
CA TRP A 28 -2.30 -8.11 1.22
C TRP A 28 -2.88 -8.48 2.57
N VAL A 29 -2.99 -7.49 3.45
CA VAL A 29 -3.60 -7.65 4.76
C VAL A 29 -4.68 -6.60 4.99
N THR A 30 -5.65 -6.90 5.83
CA THR A 30 -6.64 -5.93 6.32
C THR A 30 -5.98 -4.90 7.23
N GLU A 31 -6.71 -3.84 7.59
CA GLU A 31 -6.30 -2.88 8.63
C GLU A 31 -5.86 -3.57 9.93
N LYS A 32 -6.45 -4.74 10.24
CA LYS A 32 -6.18 -5.52 11.46
C LYS A 32 -5.04 -6.52 11.27
N GLY A 33 -4.37 -6.53 10.12
CA GLY A 33 -3.25 -7.43 9.82
C GLY A 33 -3.66 -8.85 9.42
N ARG A 34 -4.96 -9.11 9.20
CA ARG A 34 -5.41 -10.43 8.71
C ARG A 34 -5.12 -10.53 7.22
N GLN A 35 -4.58 -11.67 6.78
CA GLN A 35 -4.38 -11.92 5.35
C GLN A 35 -5.70 -11.75 4.59
N TRP A 36 -5.65 -10.92 3.55
CA TRP A 36 -6.79 -10.62 2.70
C TRP A 36 -6.61 -11.36 1.38
N PRO A 37 -7.50 -12.29 1.02
CA PRO A 37 -7.38 -13.03 -0.24
C PRO A 37 -7.57 -12.17 -1.50
N TYR A 38 -8.10 -10.95 -1.37
CA TYR A 38 -8.37 -10.02 -2.47
C TYR A 38 -7.98 -8.60 -2.04
N ALA A 39 -7.46 -7.78 -2.96
CA ALA A 39 -7.13 -6.40 -2.64
C ALA A 39 -8.39 -5.56 -2.30
N PRO A 40 -8.28 -4.50 -1.48
CA PRO A 40 -9.44 -3.78 -0.94
C PRO A 40 -10.30 -3.11 -2.02
N SER A 41 -11.62 -3.14 -1.83
CA SER A 41 -12.62 -2.49 -2.70
C SER A 41 -12.86 -1.02 -2.37
N THR A 42 -12.02 -0.44 -1.50
CA THR A 42 -12.09 0.98 -1.12
C THR A 42 -11.79 1.86 -2.34
N ARG A 43 -12.53 2.96 -2.50
CA ARG A 43 -12.25 3.92 -3.58
C ARG A 43 -10.92 4.60 -3.29
N TRP A 44 -10.08 4.73 -4.32
CA TRP A 44 -8.87 5.52 -4.24
C TRP A 44 -9.22 7.01 -4.30
N PRO A 45 -8.72 7.84 -3.37
CA PRO A 45 -8.95 9.28 -3.39
C PRO A 45 -8.39 9.92 -4.66
N GLU A 46 -9.08 10.91 -5.22
CA GLU A 46 -8.62 11.61 -6.43
C GLU A 46 -7.38 12.49 -6.17
N GLN A 47 -7.26 13.01 -4.95
CA GLN A 47 -6.10 13.76 -4.46
C GLN A 47 -5.61 13.10 -3.17
N PRO A 48 -4.87 11.99 -3.27
CA PRO A 48 -4.43 11.27 -2.09
C PRO A 48 -3.30 12.03 -1.39
N SER A 49 -3.43 12.23 -0.08
CA SER A 49 -2.35 12.69 0.79
C SER A 49 -1.86 11.46 1.54
N LEU A 50 -0.74 10.87 1.14
CA LEU A 50 -0.35 9.54 1.59
C LEU A 50 0.72 9.60 2.68
N ASP A 51 0.50 8.85 3.75
CA ASP A 51 1.51 8.52 4.77
C ASP A 51 1.77 7.02 4.83
N PHE A 52 3.01 6.64 5.18
CA PHE A 52 3.45 5.25 5.28
C PHE A 52 3.77 4.86 6.72
N HIS A 53 2.98 3.95 7.28
CA HIS A 53 3.22 3.44 8.63
C HIS A 53 3.77 2.01 8.57
N ILE A 54 4.97 1.82 9.13
CA ILE A 54 5.63 0.53 9.20
C ILE A 54 5.42 -0.07 10.59
N ARG A 55 4.90 -1.30 10.65
CA ARG A 55 4.69 -2.05 11.90
C ARG A 55 5.39 -3.39 11.80
N ASN A 56 6.28 -3.69 12.74
CA ASN A 56 6.87 -5.03 12.87
C ASN A 56 5.82 -6.04 13.34
N ASP A 57 5.90 -7.23 12.78
CA ASP A 57 5.11 -8.42 13.13
C ASP A 57 6.08 -9.57 13.43
N SER A 58 5.64 -10.64 14.08
CA SER A 58 6.55 -11.71 14.54
C SER A 58 7.24 -12.48 13.41
N ASP A 59 6.69 -12.42 12.19
CA ASP A 59 7.08 -13.13 10.97
C ASP A 59 7.42 -12.15 9.83
N GLY A 60 7.60 -10.86 10.12
CA GLY A 60 7.95 -9.86 9.11
C GLY A 60 7.56 -8.44 9.50
N PHE A 61 7.07 -7.65 8.55
CA PHE A 61 6.52 -6.33 8.83
C PHE A 61 5.38 -5.98 7.87
N VAL A 62 4.53 -5.07 8.31
CA VAL A 62 3.40 -4.54 7.54
C VAL A 62 3.67 -3.07 7.24
N VAL A 63 3.54 -2.71 5.96
CA VAL A 63 3.49 -1.31 5.52
C VAL A 63 2.04 -0.95 5.25
N ARG A 64 1.55 0.08 5.93
CA ARG A 64 0.22 0.64 5.72
C ARG A 64 0.37 1.94 4.95
N VAL A 65 -0.43 2.07 3.90
CA VAL A 65 -0.59 3.30 3.11
C VAL A 65 -1.88 3.95 3.59
N ILE A 66 -1.75 5.15 4.13
CA ILE A 66 -2.82 5.84 4.84
C ILE A 66 -3.14 7.11 4.10
N GLN A 67 -4.43 7.37 3.87
CA GLN A 67 -4.90 8.68 3.50
C GLN A 67 -4.84 9.58 4.74
N ASN A 68 -3.89 10.50 4.76
CA ASN A 68 -3.85 11.56 5.74
C ASN A 68 -4.99 12.54 5.47
N ASN A 69 -5.87 12.67 6.46
CA ASN A 69 -6.85 13.74 6.51
C ASN A 69 -6.35 14.69 7.59
N ASP A 70 -6.09 15.95 7.23
CA ASP A 70 -5.48 17.00 8.09
C ASP A 70 -6.12 17.17 9.49
N PHE A 71 -7.30 16.59 9.69
CA PHE A 71 -8.05 16.60 10.94
C PHE A 71 -7.57 15.60 12.00
N ASN A 72 -6.91 14.49 11.62
CA ASN A 72 -6.36 13.53 12.59
C ASN A 72 -5.36 12.55 11.94
N PRO A 73 -4.03 12.78 12.08
CA PRO A 73 -2.99 11.92 11.49
C PRO A 73 -3.03 10.46 11.99
N LEU A 74 -3.62 10.23 13.18
CA LEU A 74 -3.73 8.90 13.78
C LEU A 74 -5.02 8.16 13.38
N ALA A 75 -5.98 8.85 12.74
CA ALA A 75 -7.25 8.28 12.29
C ALA A 75 -7.40 8.28 10.76
N GLY A 76 -6.30 8.48 10.02
CA GLY A 76 -6.31 8.39 8.56
C GLY A 76 -6.86 7.04 8.08
N GLU A 77 -7.56 7.07 6.95
CA GLU A 77 -8.13 5.87 6.35
C GLU A 77 -7.02 5.00 5.75
N ILE A 78 -6.94 3.74 6.18
CA ILE A 78 -5.97 2.79 5.60
C ILE A 78 -6.48 2.38 4.21
N LEU A 79 -5.82 2.88 3.17
CA LEU A 79 -6.15 2.53 1.78
C LEU A 79 -5.60 1.16 1.41
N LEU A 80 -4.37 0.87 1.84
CA LEU A 80 -3.67 -0.39 1.56
C LEU A 80 -2.84 -0.81 2.76
N ALA A 81 -2.73 -2.12 2.98
CA ALA A 81 -1.76 -2.68 3.90
C ALA A 81 -1.13 -3.93 3.27
N VAL A 82 0.20 -3.92 3.16
CA VAL A 82 1.00 -5.00 2.58
C VAL A 82 1.92 -5.57 3.65
N LYS A 83 1.95 -6.90 3.76
CA LYS A 83 2.85 -7.64 4.63
C LYS A 83 4.02 -8.17 3.81
N PHE A 84 5.23 -7.98 4.32
CA PHE A 84 6.46 -8.54 3.80
C PHE A 84 6.92 -9.64 4.76
N GLU A 85 7.09 -10.86 4.27
CA GLU A 85 7.65 -11.99 5.04
C GLU A 85 9.19 -11.92 5.06
N ALA A 86 9.71 -10.77 5.48
CA ALA A 86 11.13 -10.52 5.62
C ALA A 86 11.38 -9.62 6.82
N SER A 87 12.53 -9.72 7.46
CA SER A 87 12.92 -8.75 8.49
C SER A 87 13.12 -7.38 7.86
N LEU A 88 12.75 -6.30 8.56
CA LEU A 88 12.88 -4.92 8.09
C LEU A 88 14.30 -4.57 7.58
N ILE A 89 15.34 -5.12 8.22
CA ILE A 89 16.76 -4.92 7.87
C ILE A 89 17.06 -5.32 6.41
N HIS A 90 16.37 -6.34 5.90
CA HIS A 90 16.58 -6.87 4.54
C HIS A 90 15.61 -6.30 3.50
N ALA A 91 14.71 -5.40 3.91
CA ALA A 91 13.63 -4.92 3.06
C ALA A 91 13.79 -3.47 2.57
N GLY A 92 14.95 -2.84 2.81
CA GLY A 92 15.21 -1.45 2.41
C GLY A 92 14.87 -1.16 0.95
N ALA A 93 15.38 -1.97 0.02
CA ALA A 93 15.09 -1.82 -1.41
C ALA A 93 13.59 -1.94 -1.75
N CYS A 94 12.84 -2.77 -1.02
CA CYS A 94 11.40 -2.94 -1.22
C CYS A 94 10.61 -1.73 -0.72
N ILE A 95 11.03 -1.17 0.42
CA ILE A 95 10.42 0.04 0.99
C ILE A 95 10.70 1.24 0.07
N GLU A 96 11.92 1.35 -0.44
CA GLU A 96 12.27 2.37 -1.43
C GLU A 96 11.47 2.23 -2.73
N ALA A 97 11.34 1.01 -3.26
CA ALA A 97 10.53 0.74 -4.45
C ALA A 97 9.05 1.08 -4.21
N LEU A 98 8.50 0.75 -3.04
CA LEU A 98 7.15 1.10 -2.64
C LEU A 98 6.96 2.61 -2.57
N ALA A 99 7.87 3.33 -1.90
CA ALA A 99 7.81 4.79 -1.78
C ALA A 99 7.95 5.47 -3.15
N LYS A 100 8.78 4.94 -4.04
CA LYS A 100 8.93 5.42 -5.41
C LYS A 100 7.65 5.21 -6.22
N PHE A 101 7.05 4.02 -6.16
CA PHE A 101 5.79 3.73 -6.85
C PHE A 101 4.70 4.75 -6.53
N PHE A 102 4.46 5.03 -5.24
CA PHE A 102 3.40 5.96 -4.84
C PHE A 102 3.71 7.42 -5.17
N ARG A 103 4.99 7.80 -5.20
CA ARG A 103 5.41 9.14 -5.63
C ARG A 103 5.15 9.37 -7.11
N ASP A 104 5.39 8.35 -7.93
CA ASP A 104 5.26 8.40 -9.37
C ASP A 104 3.88 7.91 -9.86
N LEU A 105 2.95 7.62 -8.93
CA LEU A 105 1.65 7.03 -9.24
C LEU A 105 0.73 8.03 -9.95
N ASP A 106 0.60 7.88 -11.26
CA ASP A 106 -0.48 8.50 -12.02
C ASP A 106 -1.68 7.55 -12.10
N VAL A 107 -2.65 7.78 -11.22
CA VAL A 107 -3.86 6.95 -11.14
C VAL A 107 -4.68 6.98 -12.44
N SER A 108 -4.56 8.02 -13.27
CA SER A 108 -5.29 8.09 -14.56
C SER A 108 -4.84 7.02 -15.57
N THR A 109 -3.69 6.37 -15.31
CA THR A 109 -3.12 5.32 -16.16
C THR A 109 -3.49 3.90 -15.72
N LEU A 110 -4.27 3.75 -14.63
CA LEU A 110 -4.67 2.47 -14.03
C LEU A 110 -5.99 1.91 -14.58
#